data_AF-A0A6J3MIQ4-F1
#
_entry.id   AF-A0A6J3MIQ4-F1
#
_cell.length_a   1.000
_cell.length_b   1.000
_cell.length_c   1.000
_cell.angle_alpha   90.00
_cell.angle_beta   90.00
_cell.angle_gamma   90.00
#
_symmetry.space_group_name_H-M   'P 1'
#
loop_
_entity.id
_entity.type
_entity.pdbx_description
1 polymer ?
#
loop_
_entity_poly.entity_id
_entity_poly.type
_entity_poly.pdbx_seq_one_letter_code
_entity_poly.pdbx_strand_id
1 'polypeptide(L)'
;MGNDLFLEGDEGIQDERPECKSDDSLMSYLPTFKVLPTEHDLDLRYYESSNGYSYQPRRHWCFLAQITDVNAFMRVGLSVKDQEGVEIPVWFYTEDRGFDYLSSSVREGQTIAILYAERHAFMFDSIGVRVELRDTVKVEHQSGFFCSVAMN
;
A
#
# COMPACT_ATOMS: atom_id res chain seq x y z
N MET A 1 64.07 30.08 -9.11
CA MET A 1 63.10 30.76 -8.22
C MET A 1 61.87 31.04 -9.08
N GLY A 2 60.68 30.55 -8.66
CA GLY A 2 59.50 30.29 -9.51
C GLY A 2 59.36 28.78 -9.72
N ASN A 3 58.80 27.99 -8.79
CA ASN A 3 57.40 27.84 -8.33
C ASN A 3 56.54 27.14 -9.40
N ASP A 4 56.16 25.88 -9.16
CA ASP A 4 54.75 25.51 -8.93
C ASP A 4 54.62 23.99 -8.69
N LEU A 5 54.06 23.67 -7.53
CA LEU A 5 53.60 22.35 -7.10
C LEU A 5 52.17 22.17 -7.61
N PHE A 6 51.92 21.21 -8.49
CA PHE A 6 50.59 20.67 -8.71
C PHE A 6 50.49 19.31 -7.99
N LEU A 7 49.78 19.31 -6.87
CA LEU A 7 49.15 18.13 -6.31
C LEU A 7 47.70 18.14 -6.81
N GLU A 8 47.39 17.32 -7.81
CA GLU A 8 45.99 17.04 -8.14
C GLU A 8 45.49 15.98 -7.15
N GLY A 9 44.63 16.43 -6.22
CA GLY A 9 43.88 15.58 -5.31
C GLY A 9 42.80 14.83 -6.06
N ASP A 10 42.77 13.52 -5.86
CA ASP A 10 41.72 12.62 -6.31
C ASP A 10 40.58 12.68 -5.27
N GLU A 11 39.70 13.67 -5.43
CA GLU A 11 38.50 13.83 -4.60
C GLU A 11 37.38 13.01 -5.25
N GLY A 12 37.22 11.78 -4.76
CA GLY A 12 36.18 10.85 -5.20
C GLY A 12 34.79 11.48 -5.11
N ILE A 13 34.09 11.48 -6.24
CA ILE A 13 32.67 11.83 -6.34
C ILE A 13 31.89 10.78 -5.54
N GLN A 14 31.44 11.15 -4.35
CA GLN A 14 30.48 10.38 -3.58
C GLN A 14 29.12 10.53 -4.27
N ASP A 15 28.64 9.47 -4.92
CA ASP A 15 27.26 9.32 -5.37
C ASP A 15 26.35 9.16 -4.14
N GLU A 16 26.11 10.27 -3.45
CA GLU A 16 25.06 10.36 -2.44
C GLU A 16 23.72 10.39 -3.16
N ARG A 17 23.19 9.21 -3.53
CA ARG A 17 21.77 9.09 -3.83
C ARG A 17 21.00 9.68 -2.63
N PRO A 18 20.08 10.64 -2.85
CA PRO A 18 19.33 11.21 -1.75
C PRO A 18 18.55 10.07 -1.08
N GLU A 19 18.91 9.79 0.18
CA GLU A 19 18.11 8.94 1.03
C GLU A 19 16.72 9.57 1.09
N CYS A 20 15.72 8.86 0.56
CA CYS A 20 14.33 9.31 0.54
C CYS A 20 13.83 9.37 1.98
N LYS A 21 14.10 10.50 2.65
CA LYS A 21 13.56 10.79 3.97
C LYS A 21 12.05 10.88 3.79
N SER A 22 11.35 9.84 4.20
CA SER A 22 9.90 9.82 4.24
C SER A 22 9.43 10.99 5.08
N ASP A 23 8.64 11.87 4.49
CA ASP A 23 7.91 12.90 5.23
C ASP A 23 6.95 12.20 6.19
N ASP A 24 7.17 12.35 7.51
CA ASP A 24 6.33 11.77 8.57
C ASP A 24 4.83 12.07 8.37
N SER A 25 4.51 13.17 7.68
CA SER A 25 3.15 13.55 7.34
C SER A 25 2.47 12.56 6.37
N LEU A 26 3.20 12.07 5.37
CA LEU A 26 2.66 11.17 4.34
C LEU A 26 2.38 9.77 4.89
N MET A 27 3.20 9.32 5.83
CA MET A 27 3.02 8.04 6.53
C MET A 27 1.70 8.00 7.31
N SER A 28 1.15 9.16 7.69
CA SER A 28 -0.13 9.23 8.36
C SER A 28 -1.33 8.92 7.44
N TYR A 29 -1.18 9.07 6.12
CA TYR A 29 -2.21 8.79 5.10
C TYR A 29 -2.07 7.38 4.51
N LEU A 30 -0.91 6.75 4.66
CA LEU A 30 -0.60 5.40 4.16
C LEU A 30 -0.31 4.44 5.33
N PRO A 31 -1.30 4.17 6.20
CA PRO A 31 -1.08 3.37 7.41
C PRO A 31 -0.70 1.92 7.09
N THR A 32 0.09 1.32 7.98
CA THR A 32 0.34 -0.13 8.01
C THR A 32 -0.88 -0.86 8.56
N PHE A 33 -0.98 -2.18 8.35
CA PHE A 33 -2.17 -2.94 8.72
C PHE A 33 -2.51 -2.84 10.21
N LYS A 34 -1.48 -2.80 11.07
CA LYS A 34 -1.65 -2.72 12.53
C LYS A 34 -2.30 -1.42 13.00
N VAL A 35 -2.14 -0.34 12.23
CA VAL A 35 -2.60 1.01 12.59
C VAL A 35 -3.96 1.35 11.96
N LEU A 36 -4.47 0.47 11.10
CA LEU A 36 -5.80 0.61 10.52
C LEU A 36 -6.90 0.60 11.60
N PRO A 37 -7.98 1.37 11.41
CA PRO A 37 -9.16 1.29 12.27
C PRO A 37 -9.79 -0.10 12.18
N THR A 38 -10.55 -0.48 13.21
CA THR A 38 -11.27 -1.76 13.24
C THR A 38 -12.75 -1.48 13.01
N GLU A 39 -13.44 -2.33 12.24
CA GLU A 39 -14.84 -2.13 11.81
C GLU A 39 -15.86 -1.91 12.95
N HIS A 40 -15.52 -2.31 14.18
CA HIS A 40 -16.37 -2.22 15.37
C HIS A 40 -15.84 -1.24 16.42
N ASP A 41 -14.79 -0.49 16.11
CA ASP A 41 -14.17 0.47 17.02
C ASP A 41 -14.09 1.86 16.37
N LEU A 42 -14.75 2.85 16.99
CA LEU A 42 -14.78 4.22 16.50
C LEU A 42 -13.44 4.92 16.80
N ASP A 43 -12.53 4.88 15.84
CA ASP A 43 -11.22 5.52 15.95
C ASP A 43 -11.27 7.01 15.56
N LEU A 44 -11.21 7.88 16.58
CA LEU A 44 -11.24 9.35 16.40
C LEU A 44 -10.00 9.94 15.67
N ARG A 45 -8.97 9.11 15.40
CA ARG A 45 -7.85 9.47 14.51
C ARG A 45 -8.26 9.50 13.04
N TYR A 46 -9.31 8.75 12.70
CA TYR A 46 -9.82 8.59 11.34
C TYR A 46 -11.21 9.19 11.16
N TYR A 47 -12.01 9.18 12.22
CA TYR A 47 -13.40 9.63 12.20
C TYR A 47 -13.61 10.87 13.06
N GLU A 48 -14.55 11.72 12.64
CA GLU A 48 -15.08 12.81 13.46
C GLU A 48 -16.59 12.88 13.34
N SER A 49 -17.23 13.50 14.33
CA SER A 49 -18.67 13.74 14.30
C SER A 49 -18.97 15.21 14.07
N SER A 50 -19.87 15.49 13.13
CA SER A 50 -20.37 16.83 12.85
C SER A 50 -21.52 17.25 13.78
N ASN A 51 -22.22 16.30 14.40
CA ASN A 51 -23.45 16.52 15.16
C ASN A 51 -23.60 15.65 16.42
N GLY A 52 -22.62 14.80 16.73
CA GLY A 52 -22.65 13.85 17.85
C GLY A 52 -23.35 12.51 17.56
N TYR A 53 -23.97 12.34 16.39
CA TYR A 53 -24.77 11.17 16.03
C TYR A 53 -24.27 10.44 14.78
N SER A 54 -23.73 11.19 13.81
CA SER A 54 -23.13 10.64 12.60
C SER A 54 -21.62 10.87 12.62
N TYR A 55 -20.87 9.85 12.22
CA TYR A 55 -19.42 9.91 12.06
C TYR A 55 -19.06 9.88 10.58
N GLN A 56 -18.08 10.69 10.21
CA GLN A 56 -17.54 10.75 8.85
C GLN A 56 -16.01 10.69 8.90
N PRO A 57 -15.35 10.21 7.83
CA PRO A 57 -13.90 10.28 7.71
C PRO A 57 -13.42 11.73 7.83
N ARG A 58 -12.53 12.00 8.78
CA ARG A 58 -11.93 13.33 8.96
C ARG A 58 -10.73 13.60 8.07
N ARG A 59 -10.15 12.53 7.54
CA ARG A 59 -9.06 12.51 6.57
C ARG A 59 -9.23 11.29 5.67
N HIS A 60 -8.62 11.31 4.50
CA HIS A 60 -8.50 10.13 3.66
C HIS A 60 -7.35 9.26 4.15
N TRP A 61 -7.46 7.93 4.02
CA TRP A 61 -6.32 7.04 4.20
C TRP A 61 -6.40 5.90 3.18
N CYS A 62 -5.24 5.41 2.79
CA CYS A 62 -5.11 4.35 1.81
C CYS A 62 -4.11 3.30 2.30
N PHE A 63 -4.58 2.07 2.46
CA PHE A 63 -3.71 0.95 2.74
C PHE A 63 -3.01 0.50 1.45
N LEU A 64 -1.69 0.35 1.49
CA LEU A 64 -0.89 -0.14 0.38
C LEU A 64 -0.22 -1.46 0.77
N ALA A 65 -0.35 -2.46 -0.10
CA ALA A 65 0.31 -3.74 0.08
C ALA A 65 0.67 -4.38 -1.26
N GLN A 66 1.71 -5.20 -1.26
CA GLN A 66 2.08 -6.01 -2.42
C GLN A 66 1.27 -7.31 -2.42
N ILE A 67 0.74 -7.72 -3.56
CA ILE A 67 0.03 -8.97 -3.74
C ILE A 67 1.04 -10.12 -3.76
N THR A 68 0.89 -11.09 -2.87
CA THR A 68 1.76 -12.27 -2.76
C THR A 68 1.11 -13.53 -3.32
N ASP A 69 -0.22 -13.62 -3.31
CA ASP A 69 -0.98 -14.74 -3.89
C ASP A 69 -2.40 -14.29 -4.29
N VAL A 70 -2.98 -14.98 -5.27
CA VAL A 70 -4.33 -14.71 -5.78
C VAL A 70 -5.17 -15.99 -5.73
N ASN A 71 -6.19 -16.00 -4.88
CA ASN A 71 -7.16 -17.08 -4.78
C ASN A 71 -8.52 -16.65 -5.35
N ALA A 72 -9.05 -17.43 -6.28
CA ALA A 72 -10.30 -17.11 -6.99
C ALA A 72 -11.41 -18.16 -6.78
N PHE A 73 -11.33 -19.01 -5.76
CA PHE A 73 -12.31 -20.07 -5.56
C PHE A 73 -13.60 -19.52 -4.88
N MET A 74 -14.69 -19.40 -5.65
CA MET A 74 -16.01 -18.85 -5.29
C MET A 74 -16.09 -17.33 -5.03
N ARG A 75 -14.99 -16.71 -4.58
CA ARG A 75 -14.79 -15.28 -4.36
C ARG A 75 -13.32 -14.95 -4.53
N VAL A 76 -13.01 -13.73 -4.92
CA VAL A 76 -11.63 -13.24 -4.97
C VAL A 76 -11.10 -12.98 -3.57
N GLY A 77 -9.99 -13.65 -3.26
CA GLY A 77 -9.13 -13.43 -2.11
C GLY A 77 -7.71 -13.14 -2.56
N LEU A 78 -7.06 -12.18 -1.92
CA LEU A 78 -5.64 -11.91 -2.12
C LEU A 78 -4.92 -12.16 -0.81
N SER A 79 -3.76 -12.79 -0.88
CA SER A 79 -2.75 -12.63 0.16
C SER A 79 -1.91 -11.43 -0.20
N VAL A 80 -1.74 -10.50 0.74
CA VAL A 80 -0.96 -9.29 0.51
C VAL A 80 0.04 -9.09 1.63
N LYS A 81 1.14 -8.40 1.34
CA LYS A 81 2.19 -8.06 2.28
C LYS A 81 2.32 -6.55 2.40
N ASP A 82 2.15 -6.02 3.61
CA ASP A 82 2.29 -4.59 3.87
C ASP A 82 3.77 -4.16 3.98
N GLN A 83 3.99 -2.87 4.28
CA GLN A 83 5.34 -2.30 4.41
C GLN A 83 6.15 -2.87 5.59
N GLU A 84 5.49 -3.38 6.63
CA GLU A 84 6.14 -4.07 7.75
C GLU A 84 6.37 -5.56 7.46
N GLY A 85 5.95 -6.02 6.29
CA GLY A 85 6.08 -7.39 5.86
C GLY A 85 5.05 -8.34 6.46
N VAL A 86 3.96 -7.83 7.03
CA VAL A 86 2.87 -8.63 7.58
C VAL A 86 2.03 -9.18 6.43
N GLU A 87 1.78 -10.49 6.44
CA GLU A 87 0.89 -11.14 5.48
C GLU A 87 -0.57 -11.04 5.93
N ILE A 88 -1.42 -10.53 5.05
CA ILE A 88 -2.79 -10.13 5.35
C ILE A 88 -3.72 -10.68 4.28
N PRO A 89 -4.82 -11.34 4.66
CA PRO A 89 -5.85 -11.72 3.71
C PRO A 89 -6.74 -10.53 3.36
N VAL A 90 -7.01 -10.33 2.06
CA VAL A 90 -7.97 -9.37 1.54
C VAL A 90 -9.07 -10.13 0.82
N TRP A 91 -10.34 -9.91 1.19
CA TRP A 91 -11.48 -10.61 0.59
C TRP A 91 -12.49 -9.65 -0.03
N PHE A 92 -12.92 -9.96 -1.26
CA PHE A 92 -13.84 -9.12 -2.03
C PHE A 92 -15.30 -9.54 -1.85
N TYR A 93 -16.04 -8.78 -1.05
CA TYR A 93 -17.47 -8.91 -0.78
C TYR A 93 -18.34 -8.02 -1.68
N THR A 94 -17.79 -7.50 -2.78
CA THR A 94 -18.54 -6.81 -3.83
C THR A 94 -19.63 -7.73 -4.44
N GLU A 95 -20.60 -7.15 -5.14
CA GLU A 95 -21.72 -7.89 -5.74
C GLU A 95 -21.26 -9.02 -6.68
N ASP A 96 -20.23 -8.74 -7.47
CA ASP A 96 -19.56 -9.68 -8.39
C ASP A 96 -18.53 -10.58 -7.70
N ARG A 97 -18.40 -10.51 -6.36
CA ARG A 97 -17.42 -11.23 -5.54
C ARG A 97 -15.96 -10.98 -5.95
N GLY A 98 -15.71 -9.86 -6.61
CA GLY A 98 -14.42 -9.39 -7.08
C GLY A 98 -13.99 -9.93 -8.45
N PHE A 99 -14.81 -10.73 -9.14
CA PHE A 99 -14.43 -11.34 -10.42
C PHE A 99 -14.13 -10.31 -11.53
N ASP A 100 -14.70 -9.11 -11.47
CA ASP A 100 -14.35 -8.00 -12.36
C ASP A 100 -12.86 -7.63 -12.24
N TYR A 101 -12.26 -7.73 -11.05
CA TYR A 101 -10.84 -7.46 -10.84
C TYR A 101 -9.93 -8.54 -11.44
N LEU A 102 -10.38 -9.79 -11.44
CA LEU A 102 -9.63 -10.91 -12.04
C LEU A 102 -9.60 -10.87 -13.56
N SER A 103 -10.59 -10.22 -14.18
CA SER A 103 -10.82 -10.32 -15.62
C SER A 103 -9.68 -9.75 -16.49
N SER A 104 -8.73 -8.96 -15.96
CA SER A 104 -7.66 -8.41 -16.80
C SER A 104 -6.31 -8.05 -16.17
N SER A 105 -6.15 -8.00 -14.84
CA SER A 105 -5.11 -7.10 -14.32
C SER A 105 -4.43 -7.45 -13.00
N VAL A 106 -4.88 -8.46 -12.24
CA VAL A 106 -4.35 -8.77 -10.90
C VAL A 106 -3.45 -10.00 -10.94
N ARG A 107 -2.23 -9.85 -10.44
CA ARG A 107 -1.14 -10.82 -10.41
C ARG A 107 -0.27 -10.56 -9.18
N GLU A 108 0.43 -11.60 -8.77
CA GLU A 108 1.49 -11.50 -7.76
C GLU A 108 2.54 -10.44 -8.15
N GLY A 109 3.10 -9.78 -7.14
CA GLY A 109 4.12 -8.74 -7.30
C GLY A 109 3.57 -7.33 -7.51
N GLN A 110 2.30 -7.18 -7.91
CA GLN A 110 1.66 -5.86 -8.05
C GLN A 110 1.30 -5.26 -6.70
N THR A 111 1.13 -3.94 -6.66
CA THR A 111 0.62 -3.23 -5.48
C THR A 111 -0.88 -3.01 -5.57
N ILE A 112 -1.58 -3.34 -4.49
CA ILE A 112 -2.98 -2.98 -4.26
C ILE A 112 -3.06 -1.78 -3.33
N ALA A 113 -3.97 -0.87 -3.66
CA ALA A 113 -4.36 0.30 -2.89
C ALA A 113 -5.82 0.17 -2.48
N ILE A 114 -6.10 0.25 -1.18
CA ILE A 114 -7.45 0.14 -0.61
C ILE A 114 -7.74 1.42 0.19
N LEU A 115 -8.61 2.26 -0.36
CA LEU A 115 -9.09 3.48 0.27
C LEU A 115 -10.02 3.12 1.44
N TYR A 116 -9.82 3.78 2.57
CA TYR A 116 -10.59 3.55 3.80
C TYR A 116 -10.56 2.10 4.29
N ALA A 117 -9.42 1.43 4.14
CA ALA A 117 -9.27 0.08 4.64
C ALA A 117 -9.49 0.02 6.16
N GLU A 118 -10.18 -1.03 6.59
CA GLU A 118 -10.43 -1.35 7.98
C GLU A 118 -10.01 -2.79 8.26
N ARG A 119 -9.61 -3.05 9.51
CA ARG A 119 -9.40 -4.39 10.01
C ARG A 119 -10.75 -5.04 10.25
N HIS A 120 -10.95 -6.16 9.59
CA HIS A 120 -12.15 -6.98 9.66
C HIS A 120 -11.82 -8.32 10.29
N ALA A 121 -12.65 -8.76 11.23
CA ALA A 121 -12.53 -10.08 11.85
C ALA A 121 -13.41 -11.08 11.08
N PHE A 122 -12.79 -11.96 10.31
CA PHE A 122 -13.48 -13.03 9.60
C PHE A 122 -13.82 -14.19 10.54
N MET A 123 -14.69 -15.09 10.06
CA MET A 123 -15.01 -16.33 10.78
C MET A 123 -13.74 -17.15 11.03
N PHE A 124 -13.63 -17.76 12.21
CA PHE A 124 -12.45 -18.53 12.66
C PHE A 124 -11.19 -17.69 12.94
N ASP A 125 -11.34 -16.49 13.50
CA ASP A 125 -10.27 -15.65 14.08
C ASP A 125 -9.17 -15.19 13.11
N SER A 126 -9.45 -15.23 11.81
CA SER A 126 -8.59 -14.60 10.81
C SER A 126 -8.93 -13.11 10.71
N ILE A 127 -7.93 -12.24 10.86
CA ILE A 127 -8.09 -10.79 10.73
C ILE A 127 -7.51 -10.37 9.37
N GLY A 128 -8.24 -9.55 8.62
CA GLY A 128 -7.78 -9.05 7.33
C GLY A 128 -8.52 -7.80 6.90
N VAL A 129 -8.60 -7.57 5.58
CA VAL A 129 -9.35 -6.45 5.00
C VAL A 129 -10.54 -6.98 4.20
N ARG A 130 -11.73 -6.44 4.47
CA ARG A 130 -12.96 -6.74 3.72
C ARG A 130 -13.22 -5.60 2.73
N VAL A 131 -13.30 -5.92 1.44
CA VAL A 131 -13.60 -4.96 0.38
C VAL A 131 -15.06 -5.14 -0.03
N GLU A 132 -15.89 -4.12 0.20
CA GLU A 132 -17.32 -4.17 -0.16
C GLU A 132 -17.65 -3.34 -1.39
N LEU A 133 -16.93 -2.23 -1.57
CA LEU A 133 -17.15 -1.28 -2.65
C LEU A 133 -16.03 -1.41 -3.68
N ARG A 134 -16.42 -1.32 -4.95
CA ARG A 134 -15.45 -1.39 -6.04
C ARG A 134 -14.56 -0.15 -6.09
N ASP A 135 -15.16 1.02 -5.95
CA ASP A 135 -14.47 2.28 -6.20
C ASP A 135 -13.41 2.64 -5.14
N THR A 136 -13.30 1.84 -4.08
CA THR A 136 -12.28 2.01 -3.04
C THR A 136 -11.00 1.22 -3.30
N VAL A 137 -10.95 0.40 -4.36
CA VAL A 137 -9.77 -0.44 -4.65
C VAL A 137 -9.16 -0.11 -6.00
N LYS A 138 -7.84 -0.02 -6.01
CA LYS A 138 -7.05 0.11 -7.24
C LYS A 138 -5.86 -0.83 -7.17
N VAL A 139 -5.60 -1.53 -8.27
CA VAL A 139 -4.37 -2.33 -8.43
C VAL A 139 -3.51 -1.65 -9.48
N GLU A 140 -2.23 -1.48 -9.17
CA GLU A 140 -1.27 -0.91 -10.10
C GLU A 140 -1.11 -1.85 -11.31
N HIS A 141 -1.52 -1.39 -12.49
CA HIS A 141 -1.29 -2.13 -13.73
C HIS A 141 0.11 -1.80 -14.24
N GLN A 142 0.98 -2.80 -14.36
CA GLN A 142 2.26 -2.60 -15.05
C GLN A 142 2.01 -2.49 -16.55
N SER A 143 1.76 -1.28 -17.03
CA SER A 143 1.93 -0.97 -18.45
C SER A 143 3.43 -1.00 -18.76
N GLY A 144 3.87 -2.04 -19.45
CA GLY A 144 5.27 -2.36 -19.67
C GLY A 144 6.09 -1.21 -20.27
N PHE A 145 7.01 -0.69 -19.48
CA PHE A 145 8.28 -0.10 -19.91
C PHE A 145 9.33 -0.46 -18.86
N PHE A 146 9.71 -1.74 -18.80
CA PHE A 146 10.98 -2.08 -18.19
C PHE A 146 12.08 -1.58 -19.13
N CYS A 147 12.72 -0.48 -18.76
CA CYS A 147 14.04 -0.15 -19.27
C CYS A 147 14.97 -1.30 -18.88
N SER A 148 15.27 -2.18 -19.84
CA SER A 148 16.38 -3.12 -19.73
C SER A 148 17.66 -2.30 -19.65
N VAL A 149 18.18 -2.10 -18.44
CA VAL A 149 19.61 -1.83 -18.30
C VAL A 149 20.29 -3.19 -18.45
N ALA A 150 20.61 -3.53 -19.69
CA ALA A 150 21.59 -4.56 -19.98
C ALA A 150 22.92 -4.09 -19.40
N MET A 151 23.38 -4.75 -18.34
CA MET A 151 24.77 -4.69 -17.93
C MET A 151 25.54 -5.67 -18.82
N ASN A 152 26.40 -5.08 -19.65
CA ASN A 152 27.34 -5.75 -20.54
C ASN A 152 28.63 -6.07 -19.77
#